data_AF-A0AAD5T1L5-F1
#
_entry.id   AF-A0AAD5T1L5-F1
#
_cell.length_a   1.000
_cell.length_b   1.000
_cell.length_c   1.000
_cell.angle_alpha   90.00
_cell.angle_beta   90.00
_cell.angle_gamma   90.00
#
_symmetry.space_group_name_H-M   'P 1'
#
loop_
_entity.id
_entity.type
_entity.pdbx_description
1 polymer ?
#
loop_
_entity_poly.entity_id
_entity_poly.type
_entity_poly.pdbx_seq_one_letter_code
_entity_poly.pdbx_strand_id
1 'polypeptide(L)'
;HGGNDVFVTFKGSLTKLHFVWDVLFLSDILTERHQTKELFAQDMILALRQGLFSLLREDWIRNDDLNDISPATNHFNTAIRWAEDSVKYGCFGVWDGYIDSSGDLGSGWYALRGKMIVELQMAKTATRLANWLNMIFDDCSTSLYIET
;
A
#
# COMPACT_ATOMS: atom_id res chain seq x y z
N HIS A 1 7.83 -7.32 -16.69
CA HIS A 1 6.38 -7.20 -16.41
C HIS A 1 6.07 -7.31 -14.91
N GLY A 2 6.59 -6.41 -14.06
CA GLY A 2 6.20 -6.32 -12.62
C GLY A 2 6.35 -7.60 -11.78
N GLY A 3 7.19 -8.56 -12.17
CA GLY A 3 7.31 -9.86 -11.49
C GLY A 3 6.36 -10.96 -12.01
N ASN A 4 5.56 -10.70 -13.04
CA ASN A 4 4.66 -11.71 -13.63
C ASN A 4 5.38 -12.83 -14.40
N ASP A 5 6.61 -12.58 -14.84
CA ASP A 5 7.44 -13.56 -15.56
C ASP A 5 8.45 -14.26 -14.63
N VAL A 6 8.40 -13.97 -13.33
CA VAL A 6 9.31 -14.52 -12.33
C VAL A 6 8.58 -15.62 -11.58
N PHE A 7 8.94 -16.87 -11.86
CA PHE A 7 8.37 -18.04 -11.20
C PHE A 7 9.08 -18.31 -9.88
N VAL A 8 8.30 -18.56 -8.84
CA VAL A 8 8.77 -18.76 -7.47
C VAL A 8 7.95 -19.86 -6.79
N THR A 9 8.47 -20.45 -5.72
CA THR A 9 7.71 -21.37 -4.87
C THR A 9 7.16 -20.61 -3.67
N PHE A 10 5.89 -20.83 -3.34
CA PHE A 10 5.24 -20.28 -2.15
C PHE A 10 4.43 -21.38 -1.46
N LYS A 11 4.78 -21.72 -0.22
CA LYS A 11 4.20 -22.81 0.58
C LYS A 11 4.07 -24.12 -0.20
N GLY A 12 5.14 -24.50 -0.89
CA GLY A 12 5.27 -25.72 -1.69
C GLY A 12 4.67 -25.63 -3.10
N SER A 13 4.02 -24.52 -3.48
CA SER A 13 3.35 -24.37 -4.77
C SER A 13 4.10 -23.42 -5.71
N LEU A 14 4.26 -23.81 -6.98
CA LEU A 14 4.82 -22.93 -8.02
C LEU A 14 3.83 -21.82 -8.37
N THR A 15 4.28 -20.57 -8.38
CA THR A 15 3.46 -19.39 -8.68
C THR A 15 4.32 -18.27 -9.26
N LYS A 16 3.73 -17.08 -9.44
CA LYS A 16 4.41 -15.87 -9.94
C LYS A 16 4.73 -14.94 -8.78
N LEU A 17 5.89 -14.30 -8.81
CA LEU A 17 6.30 -13.32 -7.80
C LEU A 17 5.25 -12.21 -7.64
N HIS A 18 4.69 -11.72 -8.73
CA HIS A 18 3.61 -10.71 -8.69
C HIS A 18 2.39 -11.19 -7.88
N PHE A 19 1.96 -12.44 -8.11
CA PHE A 19 0.81 -13.02 -7.41
C PHE A 19 1.07 -13.24 -5.91
N VAL A 20 2.34 -13.48 -5.52
CA VAL A 20 2.71 -13.53 -4.10
C VAL A 20 2.40 -12.20 -3.41
N TRP A 21 2.76 -11.08 -4.03
CA TRP A 21 2.55 -9.74 -3.48
C TRP A 21 1.11 -9.25 -3.58
N ASP A 22 0.42 -9.53 -4.68
CA ASP A 22 -0.98 -9.12 -4.87
C ASP A 22 -1.95 -9.86 -3.96
N VAL A 23 -1.71 -11.16 -3.75
CA VAL A 23 -2.72 -12.06 -3.19
C VAL A 23 -2.21 -12.85 -2.00
N LEU A 24 -1.08 -13.56 -2.13
CA LEU A 24 -0.74 -14.60 -1.17
C LEU A 24 -0.30 -14.05 0.19
N PHE A 25 0.46 -12.95 0.24
CA PHE A 25 0.78 -12.31 1.52
C PHE A 25 -0.46 -11.81 2.24
N LEU A 26 -1.39 -11.14 1.55
CA LEU A 26 -2.63 -10.70 2.16
C LEU A 26 -3.48 -11.90 2.62
N SER A 27 -3.55 -12.95 1.82
CA SER A 27 -4.29 -14.17 2.17
C SER A 27 -3.73 -14.85 3.42
N ASP A 28 -2.40 -14.88 3.56
CA ASP A 28 -1.74 -15.35 4.77
C ASP A 28 -2.06 -14.47 5.98
N ILE A 29 -2.00 -13.14 5.84
CA ILE A 29 -2.38 -12.20 6.91
C ILE A 29 -3.81 -12.47 7.38
N LEU A 30 -4.74 -12.59 6.44
CA LEU A 30 -6.15 -12.85 6.73
C LEU A 30 -6.34 -14.20 7.41
N THR A 31 -5.70 -15.25 6.91
CA THR A 31 -5.85 -16.61 7.45
C THR A 31 -5.20 -16.76 8.83
N GLU A 32 -4.06 -16.11 9.06
CA GLU A 32 -3.30 -16.23 10.31
C GLU A 32 -3.86 -15.34 11.43
N ARG A 33 -4.40 -14.16 11.13
CA ARG A 33 -4.74 -13.15 12.16
C ARG A 33 -6.17 -12.66 12.16
N HIS A 34 -6.79 -12.46 10.99
CA HIS A 34 -8.01 -11.66 10.92
C HIS A 34 -9.27 -12.46 10.59
N GLN A 35 -9.17 -13.70 10.12
CA GLN A 35 -10.26 -14.62 9.73
C GLN A 35 -11.21 -14.09 8.63
N THR A 36 -11.53 -12.80 8.60
CA THR A 36 -12.35 -12.09 7.62
C THR A 36 -11.69 -10.77 7.20
N LYS A 37 -12.14 -10.20 6.08
CA LYS A 37 -11.65 -8.92 5.56
C LYS A 37 -12.13 -7.74 6.42
N GLU A 38 -13.31 -7.87 7.01
CA GLU A 38 -13.93 -6.87 7.87
C GLU A 38 -13.12 -6.69 9.15
N LEU A 39 -12.69 -7.78 9.78
CA LEU A 39 -11.83 -7.73 10.96
C LEU A 39 -10.45 -7.14 10.62
N PHE A 40 -9.87 -7.50 9.48
CA PHE A 40 -8.63 -6.88 9.01
C PHE A 40 -8.78 -5.36 8.84
N ALA A 41 -9.88 -4.90 8.23
CA ALA A 41 -10.15 -3.48 8.07
C ALA A 41 -10.35 -2.77 9.43
N GLN A 42 -11.05 -3.40 10.38
CA GLN A 42 -11.24 -2.86 11.73
C GLN A 42 -9.91 -2.72 12.48
N ASP A 43 -9.06 -3.74 12.43
CA ASP A 43 -7.73 -3.71 13.05
C ASP A 43 -6.82 -2.67 12.38
N MET A 44 -6.91 -2.53 11.06
CA MET A 44 -6.18 -1.48 10.33
C MET A 44 -6.64 -0.07 10.74
N ILE A 45 -7.96 0.15 10.88
CA ILE A 45 -8.50 1.42 11.38
C ILE A 45 -8.00 1.69 12.80
N LEU A 46 -7.96 0.66 13.66
CA LEU A 46 -7.42 0.79 15.00
C LEU A 46 -5.94 1.19 14.95
N ALA A 47 -5.11 0.49 14.16
CA ALA A 47 -3.70 0.81 13.99
C ALA A 47 -3.47 2.24 13.44
N LEU A 48 -4.33 2.71 12.54
CA LEU A 48 -4.29 4.08 12.04
C LEU A 48 -4.67 5.11 13.12
N ARG A 49 -5.53 4.75 14.07
CA ARG A 49 -5.94 5.64 15.17
C ARG A 49 -4.97 5.64 16.34
N GLN A 50 -4.29 4.52 16.61
CA GLN A 50 -3.37 4.34 17.72
C GLN A 50 -2.12 3.52 17.35
N GLY A 51 -1.02 3.75 18.06
CA GLY A 51 0.23 3.00 17.86
C GLY A 51 1.13 3.60 16.78
N LEU A 52 1.90 2.77 16.08
CA LEU A 52 2.93 3.27 15.17
C LEU A 52 2.35 4.02 13.96
N PHE A 53 1.29 3.49 13.33
CA PHE A 53 0.74 4.13 12.14
C PHE A 53 0.06 5.46 12.47
N SER A 54 -0.50 5.64 13.67
CA SER A 54 -1.03 6.94 14.07
C SER A 54 0.03 8.04 14.17
N LEU A 55 1.29 7.67 14.42
CA LEU A 55 2.41 8.61 14.43
C LEU A 55 2.93 8.95 13.02
N LEU A 56 2.66 8.09 12.03
CA LEU A 56 3.21 8.19 10.67
C LEU A 56 2.20 8.70 9.64
N ARG A 57 0.89 8.52 9.88
CA ARG A 57 -0.14 8.75 8.86
C ARG A 57 -0.17 10.19 8.30
N GLU A 58 0.12 11.18 9.14
CA GLU A 58 0.14 12.59 8.73
C GLU A 58 1.27 12.85 7.73
N ASP A 59 2.40 12.14 7.87
CA ASP A 59 3.51 12.22 6.90
C ASP A 59 3.16 11.58 5.56
N TRP A 60 2.28 10.58 5.54
CA TRP A 60 1.92 9.86 4.31
C TRP A 60 1.07 10.67 3.34
N ILE A 61 0.37 11.68 3.86
CA ILE A 61 -0.50 12.59 3.12
C ILE A 61 0.05 14.02 3.07
N ARG A 62 1.25 14.23 3.62
CA ARG A 62 1.89 15.54 3.67
C ARG A 62 2.14 16.03 2.25
N ASN A 63 1.63 17.23 1.95
CA ASN A 63 1.67 17.86 0.63
C ASN A 63 0.80 17.17 -0.44
N ASP A 64 -0.16 16.33 -0.07
CA ASP A 64 -1.21 15.95 -1.01
C ASP A 64 -2.03 17.20 -1.37
N ASP A 65 -2.24 17.43 -2.67
CA ASP A 65 -2.98 18.59 -3.19
C ASP A 65 -3.65 18.21 -4.53
N LEU A 66 -4.91 18.61 -4.70
CA LEU A 66 -5.69 18.43 -5.93
C LEU A 66 -5.18 19.32 -7.07
N ASN A 67 -4.55 20.44 -6.75
CA ASN A 67 -4.07 21.43 -7.71
C ASN A 67 -2.59 21.25 -8.07
N ASP A 68 -1.90 20.32 -7.43
CA ASP A 68 -0.50 20.01 -7.71
C ASP A 68 -0.38 19.14 -8.98
N ILE A 69 -0.59 19.80 -10.12
CA ILE A 69 -0.56 19.22 -11.46
C ILE A 69 0.69 19.72 -12.18
N SER A 70 1.44 18.80 -12.77
CA SER A 70 2.60 19.13 -13.63
C SER A 70 2.13 19.90 -14.88
N PRO A 71 2.60 21.15 -15.11
CA PRO A 71 2.23 21.91 -16.30
C PRO A 71 2.74 21.27 -17.61
N ALA A 72 3.79 20.45 -17.53
CA ALA A 72 4.41 19.82 -18.69
C ALA A 72 3.68 18.53 -19.13
N THR A 73 3.10 17.79 -18.18
CA THR A 73 2.53 16.45 -18.45
C THR A 73 1.05 16.34 -18.11
N ASN A 74 0.46 17.33 -17.45
CA ASN A 74 -0.91 17.31 -16.95
C ASN A 74 -1.22 16.09 -16.04
N HIS A 75 -0.22 15.65 -15.28
CA HIS A 75 -0.37 14.57 -14.30
C HIS A 75 -0.42 15.15 -12.88
N PHE A 76 -1.13 14.49 -11.97
CA PHE A 76 -1.08 14.81 -10.54
C PHE A 76 0.27 14.42 -9.95
N ASN A 77 1.05 15.42 -9.51
CA ASN A 77 2.33 15.18 -8.83
C ASN A 77 2.12 14.44 -7.49
N THR A 78 0.95 14.60 -6.86
CA THR A 78 0.52 13.80 -5.70
C THR A 78 0.57 12.30 -6.00
N ALA A 79 0.00 11.86 -7.13
CA ALA A 79 0.02 10.45 -7.55
C ALA A 79 1.45 9.97 -7.86
N ILE A 80 2.29 10.82 -8.44
CA ILE A 80 3.70 10.52 -8.69
C ILE A 80 4.46 10.29 -7.37
N ARG A 81 4.26 11.13 -6.35
CA ARG A 81 4.88 10.94 -5.03
C ARG A 81 4.48 9.62 -4.38
N TRP A 82 3.21 9.22 -4.48
CA TRP A 82 2.77 7.93 -3.94
C TRP A 82 3.38 6.74 -4.70
N ALA A 83 3.55 6.87 -6.02
CA ALA A 83 4.24 5.87 -6.84
C ALA A 83 5.74 5.77 -6.48
N GLU A 84 6.42 6.91 -6.33
CA GLU A 84 7.83 6.97 -5.90
C GLU A 84 8.03 6.42 -4.48
N ASP A 85 7.10 6.66 -3.55
CA ASP A 85 7.12 6.04 -2.23
C ASP A 85 6.99 4.51 -2.33
N SER A 86 6.10 4.01 -3.19
CA SER A 86 5.85 2.58 -3.34
C SER A 86 7.00 1.85 -4.05
N VAL A 87 7.64 2.48 -5.05
CA VAL A 87 8.72 1.85 -5.82
C VAL A 87 9.96 1.58 -4.97
N LYS A 88 10.18 2.33 -3.89
CA LYS A 88 11.27 2.08 -2.92
C LYS A 88 11.16 0.68 -2.28
N TYR A 89 9.94 0.22 -2.01
CA TYR A 89 9.69 -1.14 -1.53
C TYR A 89 9.86 -2.18 -2.63
N GLY A 90 9.71 -1.79 -3.90
CA GLY A 90 10.05 -2.62 -5.05
C GLY A 90 11.52 -3.03 -5.04
N CYS A 91 12.45 -2.08 -4.93
CA CYS A 91 13.88 -2.38 -4.87
C CYS A 91 14.22 -3.19 -3.61
N PHE A 92 14.02 -2.62 -2.42
CA PHE A 92 14.55 -3.21 -1.17
C PHE A 92 13.69 -4.31 -0.55
N GLY A 93 12.38 -4.31 -0.83
CA GLY A 93 11.44 -5.27 -0.27
C GLY A 93 11.21 -6.46 -1.19
N VAL A 94 10.87 -6.18 -2.45
CA VAL A 94 10.53 -7.21 -3.45
C VAL A 94 11.78 -7.85 -4.03
N TRP A 95 12.61 -7.07 -4.72
CA TRP A 95 13.69 -7.61 -5.54
C TRP A 95 14.92 -8.02 -4.73
N ASP A 96 15.41 -7.15 -3.85
CA ASP A 96 16.56 -7.47 -3.00
C ASP A 96 16.24 -8.66 -2.09
N GLY A 97 15.05 -8.66 -1.48
CA GLY A 97 14.58 -9.77 -0.66
C GLY A 97 14.48 -11.08 -1.43
N TYR A 98 14.08 -11.03 -2.72
CA TYR A 98 13.98 -12.19 -3.58
C TYR A 98 15.36 -12.74 -3.95
N ILE A 99 16.31 -11.87 -4.31
CA ILE A 99 17.68 -12.27 -4.67
C ILE A 99 18.37 -12.96 -3.48
N ASP A 100 18.14 -12.45 -2.26
CA ASP A 100 18.70 -13.02 -1.04
C ASP A 100 17.95 -14.28 -0.56
N SER A 101 16.80 -14.60 -1.17
CA SER A 101 16.01 -15.78 -0.83
C SER A 101 16.42 -16.98 -1.68
N SER A 102 16.97 -18.00 -1.03
CA SER A 102 17.11 -19.33 -1.65
C SER A 102 15.96 -20.23 -1.18
N GLY A 103 14.89 -20.33 -1.98
CA GLY A 103 13.83 -21.33 -1.75
C GLY A 103 12.41 -20.77 -1.72
N ASP A 104 11.61 -21.30 -0.79
CA ASP A 104 10.17 -21.04 -0.69
C ASP A 104 9.87 -19.69 -0.02
N LEU A 105 9.19 -18.81 -0.75
CA LEU A 105 8.86 -17.44 -0.34
C LEU A 105 7.70 -17.34 0.65
N GLY A 106 7.02 -18.45 0.95
CA GLY A 106 5.90 -18.54 1.88
C GLY A 106 6.30 -18.72 3.35
N SER A 107 7.59 -18.70 3.65
CA SER A 107 8.12 -18.84 5.00
C SER A 107 9.37 -17.98 5.22
N GLY A 108 9.84 -17.92 6.47
CA GLY A 108 11.08 -17.23 6.82
C GLY A 108 11.02 -15.70 6.67
N TRP A 109 12.20 -15.11 6.52
CA TRP A 109 12.37 -13.65 6.55
C TRP A 109 11.65 -12.93 5.41
N TYR A 110 11.68 -13.51 4.20
CA TYR A 110 11.00 -12.93 3.04
C TYR A 110 9.49 -12.83 3.27
N ALA A 111 8.87 -13.89 3.79
CA ALA A 111 7.43 -13.90 4.07
C ALA A 111 7.05 -12.92 5.19
N LEU A 112 7.83 -12.86 6.26
CA LEU A 112 7.59 -11.93 7.36
C LEU A 112 7.67 -10.48 6.86
N ARG A 113 8.73 -10.14 6.14
CA ARG A 113 8.94 -8.79 5.60
C ARG A 113 7.87 -8.43 4.56
N GLY A 114 7.53 -9.35 3.68
CA GLY A 114 6.49 -9.16 2.67
C GLY A 114 5.13 -8.84 3.29
N LYS A 115 4.71 -9.62 4.29
CA LYS A 115 3.47 -9.35 5.04
C LYS A 115 3.48 -7.98 5.72
N MET A 116 4.58 -7.60 6.38
CA MET A 116 4.71 -6.28 7.00
C MET A 116 4.63 -5.13 6.00
N ILE A 117 5.25 -5.27 4.83
CA ILE A 117 5.20 -4.25 3.76
C ILE A 117 3.78 -4.15 3.20
N VAL A 118 3.10 -5.29 2.96
CA VAL A 118 1.70 -5.29 2.49
C VAL A 118 0.79 -4.55 3.46
N GLU A 119 0.89 -4.81 4.77
CA GLU A 119 0.10 -4.07 5.77
C GLU A 119 0.39 -2.57 5.78
N LEU A 120 1.66 -2.18 5.71
CA LEU A 120 2.06 -0.78 5.65
C LEU A 120 1.51 -0.08 4.40
N GLN A 121 1.61 -0.72 3.23
CA GLN A 121 1.12 -0.17 1.97
C GLN A 121 -0.40 -0.09 1.93
N MET A 122 -1.10 -1.05 2.54
CA MET A 122 -2.55 -0.98 2.74
C MET A 122 -2.94 0.20 3.66
N ALA A 123 -2.23 0.40 4.76
CA ALA A 123 -2.45 1.53 5.68
C ALA A 123 -2.25 2.89 4.98
N LYS A 124 -1.16 3.03 4.22
CA LYS A 124 -0.87 4.21 3.40
C LYS A 124 -1.97 4.47 2.37
N THR A 125 -2.38 3.43 1.64
CA THR A 125 -3.41 3.55 0.60
C THR A 125 -4.75 3.97 1.18
N ALA A 126 -5.16 3.37 2.30
CA ALA A 126 -6.40 3.75 2.99
C ALA A 126 -6.36 5.22 3.46
N THR A 127 -5.24 5.65 4.04
CA THR A 127 -5.05 7.04 4.51
C THR A 127 -5.10 8.04 3.35
N ARG A 128 -4.34 7.77 2.29
CA ARG A 128 -4.28 8.62 1.09
C ARG A 128 -5.61 8.72 0.38
N LEU A 129 -6.31 7.60 0.19
CA LEU A 129 -7.63 7.60 -0.43
C LEU A 129 -8.65 8.40 0.40
N ALA A 130 -8.66 8.22 1.73
CA ALA A 130 -9.56 8.97 2.61
C ALA A 130 -9.27 10.48 2.56
N ASN A 131 -8.00 10.88 2.64
CA ASN A 131 -7.59 12.28 2.52
C ASN A 131 -7.97 12.88 1.16
N TRP A 132 -7.70 12.15 0.08
CA TRP A 132 -8.02 12.58 -1.28
C TRP A 132 -9.52 12.79 -1.50
N LEU A 133 -10.35 11.88 -0.99
CA LEU A 133 -11.80 12.02 -1.04
C LEU A 133 -12.28 13.23 -0.23
N ASN A 134 -11.72 13.46 0.97
CA ASN A 134 -12.05 14.64 1.77
C ASN A 134 -11.74 15.94 1.01
N MET A 135 -10.56 16.05 0.40
CA MET A 135 -10.20 17.23 -0.39
C MET A 135 -11.18 17.48 -1.55
N ILE A 136 -11.59 16.42 -2.26
CA ILE A 136 -12.57 16.54 -3.36
C ILE A 136 -13.89 17.10 -2.84
N PHE A 137 -14.40 16.57 -1.72
CA PHE A 137 -15.73 16.94 -1.23
C PHE A 137 -15.75 18.24 -0.43
N ASP A 138 -14.67 18.61 0.24
CA ASP A 138 -14.54 19.89 0.95
C ASP A 138 -14.52 21.06 -0.05
N ASP A 139 -13.86 20.90 -1.19
CA ASP A 139 -13.85 21.88 -2.29
C ASP A 139 -15.26 22.02 -2.93
N CYS A 140 -15.99 20.90 -3.08
CA CYS A 140 -17.39 20.93 -3.52
C CYS A 140 -18.31 21.67 -2.53
N SER A 141 -18.06 21.55 -1.22
CA SER A 141 -18.89 22.24 -0.21
C SER A 141 -18.66 23.75 -0.19
N THR A 142 -17.44 24.20 -0.54
CA THR A 142 -17.04 25.62 -0.52
C THR A 142 -17.56 26.37 -1.75
N SER A 143 -17.61 25.71 -2.92
CA SER A 143 -18.12 26.27 -4.18
C SER A 143 -19.63 26.55 -4.16
N LEU A 144 -20.41 25.85 -3.31
CA LEU A 144 -21.84 26.12 -3.11
C LEU A 144 -22.15 27.43 -2.34
N TYR A 145 -21.18 28.01 -1.61
CA TYR A 145 -21.39 29.26 -0.85
C TYR A 145 -20.99 30.53 -1.62
N ILE A 146 -20.40 30.41 -2.81
CA ILE A 146 -19.99 31.56 -3.64
C ILE A 146 -21.09 31.94 -4.65
N GLU A 147 -22.13 31.11 -4.81
CA GLU A 147 -23.27 31.35 -5.71
C GLU A 147 -24.58 31.78 -5.01
N THR A 148 -24.54 32.20 -3.73
CA THR A 148 -25.70 32.78 -3.01
C THR A 148 -25.46 34.23 -2.62
#